data_AF-A0A9N9HSV0-F1
#
_entry.id   AF-A0A9N9HSV0-F1
#
_cell.length_a   1.000
_cell.length_b   1.000
_cell.length_c   1.000
_cell.angle_alpha   90.00
_cell.angle_beta   90.00
_cell.angle_gamma   90.00
#
_symmetry.space_group_name_H-M   'P 1'
#
loop_
_entity.id
_entity.type
_entity.pdbx_description
1 polymer ?
#
loop_
_entity_poly.entity_id
_entity_poly.type
_entity_poly.pdbx_seq_one_letter_code
_entity_poly.pdbx_strand_id
1 'polypeptide(L)'
;MSTSAGEKIPLPTIDLVKRCETTEMLIDLLSNNLQNSHLEFLREQGINGSAFLRLDVDKLMQDGLRRGPAEKIAELIKKIKGEEQATTASNQE
;
A
#
# COMPACT_ATOMS: atom_id res chain seq x y z
N MET A 1 7.79 24.96 -25.70
CA MET A 1 7.99 24.89 -24.25
C MET A 1 6.79 24.15 -23.67
N SER A 2 6.88 22.83 -23.47
CA SER A 2 5.76 22.02 -22.96
C SER A 2 6.18 21.36 -21.66
N THR A 3 5.46 21.71 -20.59
CA THR A 3 5.61 21.21 -19.23
C THR A 3 5.12 19.76 -19.16
N SER A 4 5.97 18.84 -18.70
CA SER A 4 5.52 17.55 -18.15
C SER A 4 6.03 17.50 -16.72
N ALA A 5 5.22 18.02 -15.80
CA ALA A 5 5.41 17.83 -14.37
C ALA A 5 5.17 16.34 -14.07
N GLY A 6 6.08 15.69 -13.34
CA GLY A 6 5.95 14.29 -12.96
C GLY A 6 4.62 14.04 -12.26
N GLU A 7 3.72 13.34 -12.95
CA GLU A 7 2.39 13.01 -12.46
C GLU A 7 2.54 11.98 -11.34
N LYS A 8 2.46 12.46 -10.08
CA LYS A 8 2.41 11.58 -8.92
C LYS A 8 1.11 10.79 -9.03
N ILE A 9 1.22 9.48 -9.24
CA ILE A 9 0.07 8.58 -9.23
C ILE A 9 -0.70 8.81 -7.92
N PRO A 10 -1.99 9.18 -7.98
CA PRO A 10 -2.76 9.48 -6.79
C PRO A 10 -2.86 8.23 -5.92
N LEU A 11 -2.74 8.42 -4.62
CA LEU A 11 -2.99 7.36 -3.64
C LEU A 11 -4.49 7.26 -3.38
N PRO A 12 -5.04 6.05 -3.22
CA PRO A 12 -6.43 5.90 -2.81
C PRO A 12 -6.62 6.37 -1.36
N THR A 13 -7.84 6.81 -1.04
CA THR A 13 -8.20 7.16 0.33
C THR A 13 -8.46 5.92 1.18
N ILE A 14 -8.30 6.04 2.50
CA ILE A 14 -8.62 4.96 3.45
C ILE A 14 -10.06 4.46 3.25
N ASP A 15 -11.03 5.38 3.08
CA ASP A 15 -12.44 5.02 2.91
C ASP A 15 -12.73 4.27 1.62
N LEU A 16 -11.94 4.50 0.58
CA LEU A 16 -12.07 3.78 -0.68
C LEU A 16 -11.50 2.37 -0.54
N VAL A 17 -10.31 2.25 0.05
CA VAL A 17 -9.69 0.94 0.35
C VAL A 17 -10.59 0.12 1.26
N LYS A 18 -11.15 0.71 2.32
CA LYS A 18 -12.03 0.01 3.27
C LYS A 18 -13.31 -0.53 2.62
N ARG A 19 -13.79 0.10 1.53
CA ARG A 19 -14.95 -0.32 0.74
C ARG A 19 -14.67 -1.45 -0.25
N CYS A 20 -13.41 -1.85 -0.45
CA CYS A 20 -13.07 -3.02 -1.25
C CYS A 20 -13.41 -4.30 -0.47
N GLU A 21 -14.62 -4.81 -0.68
CA GLU A 21 -15.13 -6.02 -0.02
C GLU A 21 -14.44 -7.30 -0.51
N THR A 22 -14.02 -7.30 -1.77
CA THR A 22 -13.31 -8.42 -2.41
C THR A 22 -11.85 -8.07 -2.70
N THR A 23 -11.04 -9.11 -2.88
CA THR A 23 -9.65 -8.98 -3.30
C THR A 23 -9.51 -8.33 -4.68
N GLU A 24 -10.39 -8.66 -5.63
CA GLU A 24 -10.35 -8.06 -6.97
C GLU A 24 -10.60 -6.55 -6.94
N MET A 25 -11.58 -6.09 -6.13
CA MET A 25 -11.82 -4.64 -5.96
C MET A 25 -10.60 -3.92 -5.39
N LEU A 26 -9.84 -4.57 -4.51
CA LEU A 26 -8.61 -4.03 -3.97
C LEU A 26 -7.50 -4.00 -5.04
N ILE A 27 -7.35 -5.08 -5.81
CA ILE A 27 -6.36 -5.19 -6.89
C ILE A 27 -6.58 -4.11 -7.94
N ASP A 28 -7.83 -3.93 -8.39
CA ASP A 28 -8.19 -2.91 -9.37
C ASP A 28 -7.84 -1.52 -8.86
N LEU A 29 -8.16 -1.23 -7.60
CA LEU A 29 -7.86 0.04 -6.95
C LEU A 29 -6.35 0.32 -6.85
N LEU A 30 -5.54 -0.71 -6.58
CA LEU A 30 -4.09 -0.58 -6.35
C LEU A 30 -3.25 -0.87 -7.59
N SER A 31 -3.87 -1.15 -8.74
CA SER A 31 -3.20 -1.54 -9.99
C SER A 31 -2.14 -0.54 -10.48
N ASN A 32 -2.33 0.75 -10.19
CA ASN A 32 -1.36 1.81 -10.51
C ASN A 32 -0.35 2.08 -9.38
N ASN A 33 -0.59 1.55 -8.17
CA ASN A 33 0.26 1.80 -6.99
C ASN A 33 1.19 0.63 -6.64
N LEU A 34 0.89 -0.58 -7.14
CA LEU A 34 1.64 -1.80 -6.88
C LEU A 34 2.08 -2.48 -8.18
N GLN A 35 3.18 -3.23 -8.09
CA GLN A 35 3.64 -4.10 -9.16
C GLN A 35 2.79 -5.36 -9.22
N ASN A 36 2.69 -5.99 -10.39
CA ASN A 36 1.88 -7.20 -10.59
C ASN A 36 2.21 -8.31 -9.58
N SER A 37 3.48 -8.53 -9.23
CA SER A 37 3.86 -9.55 -8.25
C SER A 37 3.31 -9.29 -6.84
N HIS A 38 3.14 -8.02 -6.45
CA HIS A 38 2.49 -7.68 -5.19
C HIS A 38 0.98 -7.90 -5.27
N LEU A 39 0.36 -7.56 -6.42
CA LEU A 39 -1.08 -7.77 -6.65
C LEU A 39 -1.43 -9.26 -6.65
N GLU A 40 -0.62 -10.09 -7.31
CA GLU A 40 -0.79 -11.55 -7.28
C GLU A 40 -0.63 -12.12 -5.88
N PHE A 41 0.32 -11.61 -5.08
CA PHE A 41 0.41 -12.01 -3.67
C PHE A 41 -0.88 -11.68 -2.91
N LEU A 42 -1.46 -10.48 -3.07
CA LEU A 42 -2.74 -10.13 -2.43
C LEU A 42 -3.88 -11.05 -2.90
N ARG A 43 -3.88 -11.42 -4.19
CA ARG A 43 -4.82 -12.37 -4.81
C ARG A 43 -4.73 -13.74 -4.16
N GLU A 44 -3.54 -14.32 -4.10
CA GLU A 44 -3.25 -15.65 -3.53
C GLU A 44 -3.63 -15.73 -2.05
N GLN A 45 -3.37 -14.65 -1.29
CA GLN A 45 -3.70 -14.57 0.14
C GLN A 45 -5.17 -14.20 0.41
N GLY A 46 -5.99 -13.92 -0.61
CA GLY A 46 -7.39 -13.57 -0.44
C GLY A 46 -7.61 -12.26 0.34
N ILE A 47 -6.72 -11.28 0.15
CA ILE A 47 -6.71 -10.04 0.95
C ILE A 47 -7.68 -9.01 0.37
N ASN A 48 -8.74 -8.71 1.10
CA ASN A 48 -9.63 -7.58 0.81
C ASN A 48 -9.13 -6.27 1.44
N GLY A 49 -9.79 -5.15 1.16
CA GLY A 49 -9.31 -3.84 1.58
C GLY A 49 -9.25 -3.62 3.09
N SER A 50 -10.22 -4.17 3.84
CA SER A 50 -10.17 -4.13 5.30
C SER A 50 -9.02 -4.96 5.89
N ALA A 51 -8.69 -6.11 5.29
CA ALA A 51 -7.54 -6.91 5.68
C ALA A 51 -6.22 -6.23 5.31
N PHE A 52 -6.14 -5.64 4.11
CA PHE A 52 -4.99 -4.91 3.61
C PHE A 52 -4.54 -3.80 4.55
N LEU A 53 -5.48 -2.98 5.05
CA LEU A 53 -5.17 -1.89 5.99
C LEU A 53 -4.63 -2.39 7.35
N ARG A 54 -4.73 -3.68 7.66
CA ARG A 54 -4.20 -4.28 8.89
C ARG A 54 -2.84 -4.95 8.71
N LEU A 55 -2.33 -5.03 7.47
CA LEU A 55 -1.02 -5.61 7.21
C LEU A 55 0.09 -4.68 7.72
N ASP A 56 1.17 -5.32 8.14
CA ASP A 56 2.44 -4.73 8.52
C ASP A 56 3.55 -5.59 7.92
N VAL A 57 4.81 -5.18 8.09
CA VAL A 57 5.96 -5.90 7.53
C VAL A 57 6.02 -7.34 8.06
N ASP A 58 5.70 -7.56 9.33
CA ASP A 58 5.82 -8.86 9.97
C ASP A 58 4.78 -9.86 9.45
N LYS A 59 3.51 -9.45 9.30
CA LYS A 59 2.46 -10.29 8.71
C LYS A 59 2.77 -10.66 7.27
N LEU A 60 3.18 -9.67 6.48
CA LEU A 60 3.58 -9.90 5.08
C LEU A 60 4.73 -10.92 4.99
N MET A 61 5.71 -10.84 5.90
CA MET A 61 6.81 -11.80 5.96
C MET A 61 6.37 -13.19 6.45
N GLN A 62 5.47 -13.27 7.42
CA GLN A 62 4.87 -14.53 7.90
C GLN A 62 4.09 -15.24 6.79
N ASP A 63 3.44 -14.47 5.92
CA ASP A 63 2.70 -14.95 4.76
C ASP A 63 3.63 -15.33 3.58
N GLY A 64 4.96 -15.27 3.77
CA GLY A 64 5.96 -15.74 2.80
C GLY A 64 6.55 -14.66 1.90
N LEU A 65 6.19 -13.40 2.08
CA LEU A 65 6.73 -12.30 1.29
C LEU A 65 8.15 -11.92 1.78
N ARG A 66 9.08 -11.71 0.83
CA ARG A 66 10.43 -11.26 1.20
C ARG A 66 10.39 -9.85 1.80
N ARG A 67 11.37 -9.54 2.67
CA ARG A 67 11.50 -8.25 3.36
C ARG A 67 11.29 -7.03 2.45
N GLY A 68 11.98 -6.95 1.32
CA GLY A 68 11.90 -5.79 0.41
C GLY A 68 10.49 -5.51 -0.12
N PRO A 69 9.82 -6.48 -0.77
CA PRO A 69 8.41 -6.34 -1.14
C PRO A 69 7.47 -6.07 0.05
N ALA A 70 7.71 -6.70 1.21
CA ALA A 70 6.91 -6.47 2.41
C ALA A 70 7.00 -5.01 2.91
N GLU A 71 8.20 -4.45 2.98
CA GLU A 71 8.43 -3.05 3.34
C GLU A 71 7.73 -2.09 2.37
N LYS A 72 7.76 -2.36 1.05
CA LYS A 72 7.08 -1.54 0.05
C LYS A 72 5.56 -1.51 0.23
N ILE A 73 4.94 -2.66 0.47
CA ILE A 73 3.49 -2.73 0.70
C ILE A 73 3.13 -2.03 2.01
N ALA A 74 3.89 -2.26 3.08
CA ALA A 74 3.67 -1.61 4.37
C ALA A 74 3.82 -0.08 4.28
N GLU A 75 4.80 0.42 3.53
CA GLU A 75 4.98 1.85 3.27
C GLU A 75 3.79 2.44 2.51
N LEU A 76 3.27 1.73 1.51
CA LEU A 76 2.06 2.16 0.79
C LEU A 76 0.86 2.25 1.74
N ILE A 77 0.67 1.28 2.63
CA ILE A 77 -0.40 1.30 3.64
C ILE A 77 -0.26 2.51 4.56
N LYS A 78 0.95 2.81 5.05
CA LYS A 78 1.21 3.99 5.89
C LYS A 78 0.88 5.30 5.15
N LYS A 79 1.26 5.40 3.87
CA LYS A 79 0.94 6.56 3.02
C LYS A 79 -0.57 6.74 2.85
N ILE A 80 -1.29 5.65 2.57
CA ILE A 80 -2.76 5.65 2.47
C ILE A 80 -3.39 6.11 3.80
N LYS A 81 -2.83 5.69 4.93
CA LYS A 81 -3.31 6.09 6.26
C LYS A 81 -2.92 7.51 6.68
N GLY A 82 -2.04 8.18 5.93
CA GLY A 82 -1.49 9.48 6.33
C GLY A 82 -0.51 9.40 7.52
N GLU A 83 0.06 8.22 7.79
CA GLU A 83 0.97 7.97 8.92
C GLU A 83 2.43 8.42 8.65
N GLU A 84 2.71 9.04 7.50
CA GLU A 84 4.06 9.51 7.12
C GLU A 84 4.63 10.61 8.04
N GLN A 85 3.81 11.27 8.86
CA GLN A 85 4.20 12.44 9.67
C GLN A 85 4.70 12.12 11.09
N ALA A 86 4.80 10.85 11.52
CA ALA A 86 5.13 10.53 12.91
C ALA A 86 6.62 10.24 13.19
N THR A 87 7.52 10.25 12.20
CA THR A 87 8.92 9.80 12.40
C THR A 87 10.02 10.74 11.87
N THR A 88 9.70 12.02 11.67
CA THR A 88 10.69 13.07 11.37
C THR A 88 10.42 14.35 12.18
N ALA A 89 10.35 14.21 13.50
CA ALA A 89 10.45 15.34 14.43
C ALA A 89 11.16 14.92 15.73
N SER A 90 12.42 14.53 15.64
CA SER A 90 13.37 14.60 16.76
C SER A 90 14.78 14.59 16.18
N ASN A 91 15.25 15.81 15.92
CA ASN A 91 16.62 16.27 16.16
C ASN A 91 16.52 17.79 16.05
N GLN A 92 15.96 18.39 17.10
CA GLN A 92 16.22 19.77 17.45
C GLN A 92 17.41 19.78 18.40
N GLU A 93 18.21 20.84 18.25
CA GLU A 93 19.37 21.30 19.03
C GLU A 93 20.76 20.76 18.60
#